data_AF-A0A9W9WRE2-F1
#
_entry.id   AF-A0A9W9WRE2-F1
#
_cell.length_a   1.000
_cell.length_b   1.000
_cell.length_c   1.000
_cell.angle_alpha   90.00
_cell.angle_beta   90.00
_cell.angle_gamma   90.00
#
_symmetry.space_group_name_H-M   'P 1'
#
loop_
_entity.id
_entity.type
_entity.pdbx_description
1 polymer ?
#
loop_
_entity_poly.entity_id
_entity_poly.type
_entity_poly.pdbx_seq_one_letter_code
_entity_poly.pdbx_strand_id
1 'polypeptide(L)'
;MSSQAPASGPASGPAPIASGAMFRAFAGGIYNLKASIDHREVLANSSPIPRDEIEALSEHIWETKVEFARQIRNWSDPVGRMILANLYVSLIGTLPNEDGSIP
;
A
#
# COMPACT_ATOMS: atom_id res chain seq x y z
N MET A 1 44.86 -24.68 -28.23
CA MET A 1 44.55 -24.90 -26.81
C MET A 1 45.33 -23.83 -26.06
N SER A 2 44.77 -22.83 -25.37
CA SER A 2 43.53 -22.74 -24.59
C SER A 2 43.08 -21.25 -24.56
N SER A 3 41.82 -20.97 -24.89
CA SER A 3 40.72 -20.64 -23.96
C SER A 3 40.80 -19.24 -23.34
N GLN A 4 40.17 -18.28 -24.02
CA GLN A 4 39.77 -16.99 -23.48
C GLN A 4 38.38 -17.15 -22.86
N ALA A 5 38.27 -17.03 -21.53
CA ALA A 5 36.98 -16.96 -20.85
C ALA A 5 36.53 -15.48 -20.78
N PRO A 6 35.26 -15.16 -21.09
CA PRO A 6 34.80 -13.79 -21.04
C PRO A 6 34.45 -13.34 -19.61
N ALA A 7 34.66 -12.04 -19.41
CA ALA A 7 34.40 -11.23 -18.24
C ALA A 7 33.14 -11.59 -17.44
N SER A 8 33.34 -11.87 -16.16
CA SER A 8 32.31 -11.72 -15.14
C SER A 8 32.06 -10.23 -14.90
N GLY A 9 31.11 -9.64 -15.63
CA GLY A 9 30.57 -8.33 -15.28
C GLY A 9 29.77 -8.42 -13.97
N PRO A 10 29.83 -7.42 -13.08
CA PRO A 10 28.96 -7.40 -11.91
C PRO A 10 27.52 -7.30 -12.38
N ALA A 11 26.70 -8.29 -12.01
CA ALA A 11 25.25 -8.21 -12.16
C ALA A 11 24.74 -7.05 -11.31
N SER A 12 24.51 -5.89 -11.93
CA SER A 12 23.78 -4.76 -11.36
C SER A 12 22.30 -5.14 -11.25
N GLY A 13 21.96 -6.06 -10.36
CA GLY A 13 20.60 -6.23 -9.89
C GLY A 13 20.23 -5.03 -8.99
N PRO A 14 19.03 -4.45 -9.10
CA PRO A 14 18.61 -3.39 -8.18
C PRO A 14 18.66 -3.91 -6.74
N ALA A 15 19.34 -3.15 -5.89
CA ALA A 15 19.75 -3.57 -4.56
C ALA A 15 18.57 -3.84 -3.60
N PRO A 16 18.65 -4.85 -2.72
CA PRO A 16 17.63 -5.18 -1.71
C PRO A 16 17.27 -4.01 -0.77
N ILE A 17 18.14 -3.01 -0.66
CA ILE A 17 17.93 -1.79 0.13
C ILE A 17 16.76 -0.95 -0.43
N ALA A 18 16.60 -0.86 -1.76
CA ALA A 18 15.50 -0.14 -2.39
C ALA A 18 14.15 -0.84 -2.13
N SER A 19 14.13 -2.17 -2.13
CA SER A 19 12.94 -2.97 -1.79
C SER A 19 12.49 -2.74 -0.34
N GLY A 20 13.44 -2.74 0.61
CA GLY A 20 13.13 -2.47 2.02
C GLY A 20 12.63 -1.06 2.30
N ALA A 21 13.15 -0.05 1.59
CA ALA A 21 12.68 1.33 1.71
C ALA A 21 11.27 1.51 1.13
N MET A 22 11.01 0.94 -0.06
CA MET A 22 9.68 0.97 -0.69
C MET A 22 8.65 0.24 0.16
N PHE A 23 8.99 -0.92 0.71
CA PHE A 23 8.13 -1.66 1.63
C PHE A 23 7.74 -0.81 2.85
N ARG A 24 8.72 -0.17 3.50
CA ARG A 24 8.46 0.69 4.67
C ARG A 24 7.61 1.90 4.33
N ALA A 25 7.87 2.55 3.19
CA ALA A 25 7.08 3.69 2.73
C ALA A 25 5.62 3.27 2.46
N PHE A 26 5.43 2.13 1.80
CA PHE A 26 4.11 1.58 1.53
C PHE A 26 3.36 1.22 2.81
N ALA A 27 4.02 0.55 3.75
CA ALA A 27 3.44 0.26 5.07
C ALA A 27 3.05 1.55 5.81
N GLY A 28 3.89 2.59 5.76
CA GLY A 28 3.57 3.92 6.29
C GLY A 28 2.32 4.53 5.64
N GLY A 29 2.15 4.33 4.33
CA GLY A 29 0.93 4.70 3.61
C GLY A 29 -0.33 4.03 4.15
N ILE A 30 -0.27 2.74 4.50
CA ILE A 30 -1.40 2.01 5.13
C ILE A 30 -1.73 2.61 6.50
N TYR A 31 -0.73 2.93 7.33
CA TYR A 31 -0.96 3.61 8.61
C TYR A 31 -1.60 4.98 8.45
N ASN A 32 -1.18 5.76 7.44
CA ASN A 32 -1.77 7.06 7.15
C ASN A 32 -3.23 6.92 6.70
N LEU A 33 -3.55 5.91 5.88
CA LEU A 33 -4.94 5.62 5.51
C LEU A 33 -5.79 5.27 6.75
N LYS A 34 -5.25 4.50 7.70
CA LYS A 34 -5.96 4.24 8.96
C LYS A 34 -6.21 5.54 9.73
N ALA A 35 -5.21 6.41 9.81
CA ALA A 35 -5.38 7.71 10.46
C ALA A 35 -6.45 8.58 9.76
N SER A 36 -6.55 8.54 8.42
CA SER A 36 -7.63 9.22 7.68
C SER A 36 -9.00 8.65 8.00
N ILE A 37 -9.14 7.33 8.11
CA ILE A 37 -10.39 6.66 8.53
C ILE A 37 -10.79 7.09 9.94
N ASP A 38 -9.84 7.11 10.86
CA ASP A 38 -10.07 7.53 12.25
C ASP A 38 -10.44 9.02 12.31
N HIS A 39 -9.78 9.85 11.52
CA HIS A 39 -10.11 11.26 11.42
C HIS A 39 -11.53 11.49 10.90
N ARG A 40 -11.96 10.73 9.89
CA ARG A 40 -13.35 10.77 9.39
C ARG A 40 -14.36 10.41 10.47
N GLU A 41 -14.05 9.41 11.31
CA GLU A 41 -14.91 9.04 12.44
C GLU A 41 -14.99 10.17 13.48
N VAL A 42 -13.88 10.84 13.76
CA VAL A 42 -13.86 12.02 14.65
C VAL A 42 -14.74 13.15 14.08
N LEU A 43 -14.61 13.47 12.79
CA LEU A 43 -15.45 14.48 12.14
C LEU A 43 -16.94 14.12 12.19
N ALA A 44 -17.28 12.84 11.97
CA ALA A 44 -18.67 12.37 12.04
C ALA A 44 -19.29 12.50 13.44
N ASN A 45 -18.46 12.51 14.50
CA ASN A 45 -18.88 12.69 15.88
C ASN A 45 -18.70 14.14 16.40
N SER A 46 -18.28 15.08 15.53
CA SER A 46 -18.09 16.49 15.91
C SER A 46 -19.41 17.29 15.90
N SER A 47 -19.41 18.45 16.56
CA SER A 47 -20.54 19.38 16.54
C SER A 47 -20.05 20.82 16.33
N PRO A 48 -20.41 21.50 15.22
CA PRO A 48 -21.28 21.01 14.14
C PRO A 48 -20.60 19.93 13.28
N ILE A 49 -21.40 19.12 12.58
CA ILE A 49 -20.90 18.08 11.66
C ILE A 49 -20.48 18.73 10.32
N PRO A 50 -19.19 18.66 9.92
CA PRO A 50 -18.71 19.23 8.67
C PRO A 50 -18.93 18.26 7.50
N ARG A 51 -20.13 18.31 6.90
CA ARG A 51 -20.55 17.33 5.87
C ARG A 51 -19.65 17.29 4.64
N ASP A 52 -19.29 18.46 4.09
CA ASP A 52 -18.48 18.56 2.87
C ASP A 52 -17.08 17.96 3.07
N GLU A 53 -16.50 18.18 4.26
CA GLU A 53 -15.20 17.60 4.63
C GLU A 53 -15.28 16.08 4.79
N ILE A 54 -16.36 15.59 5.42
CA ILE A 54 -16.59 14.14 5.54
C ILE A 54 -16.76 13.50 4.16
N GLU A 55 -17.48 14.14 3.23
CA GLU A 55 -17.70 13.61 1.89
C GLU A 55 -16.39 13.53 1.09
N ALA A 56 -15.63 14.64 1.03
CA ALA A 56 -14.33 14.67 0.37
C ALA A 56 -13.35 13.65 0.96
N LEU A 57 -13.33 13.52 2.30
CA LEU A 57 -12.48 12.54 2.96
C LEU A 57 -12.95 11.10 2.71
N SER A 58 -14.25 10.86 2.60
CA SER A 58 -14.81 9.53 2.27
C SER A 58 -14.37 9.07 0.89
N GLU A 59 -14.47 9.95 -0.10
CA GLU A 59 -14.04 9.69 -1.48
C GLU A 59 -12.55 9.39 -1.52
N HIS A 60 -11.73 10.26 -0.93
CA HIS A 60 -10.28 10.07 -0.87
C HIS A 60 -9.87 8.76 -0.17
N ILE A 61 -10.51 8.41 0.95
CA ILE A 61 -10.29 7.12 1.63
C ILE A 61 -10.63 5.97 0.69
N TRP A 62 -11.76 6.01 -0.01
CA TRP A 62 -12.19 4.94 -0.89
C TRP A 62 -11.21 4.72 -2.06
N GLU A 63 -10.84 5.79 -2.76
CA GLU A 63 -9.85 5.75 -3.85
C GLU A 63 -8.51 5.18 -3.36
N THR A 64 -8.04 5.65 -2.20
CA THR A 64 -6.78 5.19 -1.60
C THR A 64 -6.86 3.72 -1.19
N LYS A 65 -8.03 3.26 -0.70
CA LYS A 65 -8.26 1.84 -0.38
C LYS A 65 -8.11 0.96 -1.61
N VAL A 66 -8.72 1.35 -2.73
CA VAL A 66 -8.66 0.61 -3.99
C VAL A 66 -7.24 0.61 -4.54
N GLU A 67 -6.57 1.77 -4.53
CA GLU A 67 -5.22 1.88 -5.06
C GLU A 67 -4.20 1.04 -4.28
N PHE A 68 -4.26 1.05 -2.94
CA PHE A 68 -3.43 0.16 -2.15
C PHE A 68 -3.73 -1.31 -2.41
N ALA A 69 -5.00 -1.69 -2.56
CA ALA A 69 -5.35 -3.08 -2.87
C ALA A 69 -4.75 -3.54 -4.21
N ARG A 70 -4.86 -2.69 -5.24
CA ARG A 70 -4.24 -2.92 -6.54
C ARG A 70 -2.71 -3.06 -6.44
N GLN A 71 -2.05 -2.16 -5.73
CA GLN A 71 -0.59 -2.20 -5.57
C GLN A 71 -0.13 -3.42 -4.75
N ILE A 72 -0.86 -3.81 -3.71
CA ILE A 72 -0.58 -5.02 -2.92
C ILE A 72 -0.68 -6.26 -3.81
N ARG A 73 -1.76 -6.41 -4.60
CA ARG A 73 -1.95 -7.57 -5.48
C ARG A 73 -0.83 -7.71 -6.51
N ASN A 74 -0.38 -6.57 -7.04
CA ASN A 74 0.69 -6.47 -8.03
C ASN A 74 2.10 -6.40 -7.41
N TRP A 75 2.23 -6.55 -6.08
CA TRP A 75 3.53 -6.53 -5.42
C TRP A 75 4.37 -7.74 -5.82
N SER A 76 5.57 -7.48 -6.34
CA SER A 76 6.41 -8.49 -7.00
C SER A 76 6.97 -9.54 -6.03
N ASP A 77 7.27 -9.15 -4.79
CA ASP A 77 7.74 -10.05 -3.74
C ASP A 77 6.56 -10.75 -3.03
N PRO A 78 6.43 -12.09 -3.12
CA PRO A 78 5.30 -12.80 -2.50
C PRO A 78 5.23 -12.65 -0.97
N VAL A 79 6.39 -12.56 -0.30
CA VAL A 79 6.44 -12.43 1.17
C VAL A 79 6.01 -11.02 1.57
N GLY A 80 6.59 -10.00 0.96
CA GLY A 80 6.18 -8.60 1.14
C GLY A 80 4.71 -8.38 0.83
N ARG A 81 4.20 -8.97 -0.27
CA ARG A 81 2.78 -8.94 -0.61
C ARG A 81 1.89 -9.48 0.50
N MET A 82 2.21 -10.65 1.03
CA MET A 82 1.45 -11.28 2.12
C MET A 82 1.47 -10.40 3.37
N ILE A 83 2.64 -9.85 3.74
CA ILE A 83 2.76 -8.98 4.93
C ILE A 83 1.93 -7.71 4.74
N LEU A 84 2.01 -7.05 3.58
CA LEU A 84 1.24 -5.84 3.29
C LEU A 84 -0.27 -6.10 3.25
N ALA A 85 -0.70 -7.23 2.66
CA ALA A 85 -2.10 -7.64 2.66
C ALA A 85 -2.62 -7.86 4.08
N ASN A 86 -1.86 -8.56 4.93
CA ASN A 86 -2.22 -8.79 6.32
C ASN A 86 -2.26 -7.49 7.14
N LEU A 87 -1.29 -6.60 6.93
CA LEU A 87 -1.26 -5.28 7.58
C LEU A 87 -2.48 -4.45 7.17
N TYR A 88 -2.79 -4.40 5.88
CA TYR A 88 -3.97 -3.72 5.37
C TYR A 88 -5.24 -4.27 6.01
N VAL A 89 -5.42 -5.60 6.00
CA VAL A 89 -6.63 -6.23 6.56
C VAL A 89 -6.79 -5.94 8.06
N SER A 90 -5.69 -6.00 8.80
CA SER A 90 -5.67 -5.73 10.24
C SER A 90 -6.07 -4.28 10.58
N LEU A 91 -5.63 -3.30 9.78
CA LEU A 91 -5.86 -1.89 10.08
C LEU A 91 -7.12 -1.32 9.41
N ILE A 92 -7.36 -1.70 8.16
CA ILE A 92 -8.33 -1.05 7.27
C ILE A 92 -9.59 -1.91 7.06
N GLY A 93 -9.50 -3.23 7.29
CA GLY A 93 -10.57 -4.19 7.05
C GLY A 93 -10.46 -4.83 5.65
N THR A 94 -11.59 -5.06 4.98
CA THR A 94 -11.60 -5.84 3.74
C THR A 94 -10.73 -5.21 2.64
N LEU A 95 -9.86 -6.02 2.03
CA LEU A 95 -9.04 -5.67 0.88
C LEU A 95 -9.90 -5.76 -0.40
N PRO A 96 -10.24 -4.63 -1.06
CA PRO A 96 -11.04 -4.67 -2.28
C PRO A 96 -10.37 -5.46 -3.41
N ASN A 97 -11.17 -5.83 -4.40
CA ASN A 97 -10.69 -6.30 -5.70
C ASN A 97 -10.10 -5.12 -6.50
N GLU A 98 -9.44 -5.41 -7.62
CA GLU A 98 -8.78 -4.37 -8.43
C GLU A 98 -9.76 -3.36 -9.04
N ASP A 99 -11.02 -3.76 -9.25
CA ASP A 99 -12.11 -2.90 -9.70
C ASP A 99 -12.84 -2.17 -8.55
N GLY A 100 -12.35 -2.34 -7.31
CA GLY A 100 -12.95 -1.77 -6.11
C GLY A 100 -14.14 -2.56 -5.56
N SER A 101 -14.56 -3.67 -6.18
CA SER A 101 -15.59 -4.53 -5.59
C SER A 101 -15.11 -5.17 -4.28
N ILE A 102 -16.02 -5.39 -3.35
CA ILE A 102 -15.73 -6.11 -2.09
C ILE A 102 -15.92 -7.61 -2.34
N PRO A 103 -14.94 -8.48 -1.99
CA PRO A 103 -15.06 -9.93 -2.11
C PRO A 103 -16.24 -10.54 -1.35
#